data_AF-A0A6N2JHZ3-F1
#
_entry.id   AF-A0A6N2JHZ3-F1
#
_cell.length_a   1.000
_cell.length_b   1.000
_cell.length_c   1.000
_cell.angle_alpha   90.00
_cell.angle_beta   90.00
_cell.angle_gamma   90.00
#
_symmetry.space_group_name_H-M   'P 1'
#
loop_
_entity.id
_entity.type
_entity.pdbx_description
1 polymer ?
#
loop_
_entity_poly.entity_id
_entity_poly.type
_entity_poly.pdbx_seq_one_letter_code
_entity_poly.pdbx_strand_id
1 'polypeptide(L)'
;MNQNSNGSFNITCLNGVSETANAESIASNLVCRTSNSASSQRNSVVCTGNEFQNWFYVTRIADNKQFGDFSEKLSLTVCQQAVSASSSEVVCTGNEFQDWFYLTRISDGKKFGDRLSFKTCLRLSNTRQ
;
A
#
# COMPACT_ATOMS: atom_id res chain seq x y z
N MET A 1 -4.33 -12.45 -3.40
CA MET A 1 -4.25 -11.93 -4.78
C MET A 1 -5.06 -12.86 -5.67
N ASN A 2 -6.17 -12.40 -6.25
CA ASN A 2 -6.90 -13.24 -7.21
C ASN A 2 -6.23 -13.09 -8.57
N GLN A 3 -5.53 -14.16 -8.95
CA GLN A 3 -5.02 -14.35 -10.30
C GLN A 3 -6.23 -14.50 -11.23
N ASN A 4 -6.28 -13.70 -12.30
CA ASN A 4 -7.20 -14.03 -13.38
C ASN A 4 -6.75 -15.32 -14.07
N SER A 5 -7.62 -15.95 -14.85
CA SER A 5 -7.36 -17.22 -15.54
C SER A 5 -6.15 -17.22 -16.50
N ASN A 6 -5.53 -16.05 -16.72
CA ASN A 6 -4.36 -15.84 -17.57
C ASN A 6 -3.10 -15.46 -16.77
N GLY A 7 -3.07 -15.64 -15.44
CA GLY A 7 -1.87 -15.38 -14.63
C GLY A 7 -1.61 -13.91 -14.31
N SER A 8 -2.57 -13.02 -14.56
CA SER A 8 -2.46 -11.57 -14.35
C SER A 8 -3.32 -11.08 -13.18
N PHE A 9 -2.96 -9.91 -12.63
CA PHE A 9 -3.57 -9.23 -11.50
C PHE A 9 -4.12 -7.88 -11.94
N ASN A 10 -5.26 -7.47 -11.38
CA ASN A 10 -5.79 -6.12 -11.54
C ASN A 10 -5.17 -5.19 -10.50
N ILE A 11 -4.60 -4.07 -10.93
CA ILE A 11 -3.93 -3.08 -10.09
C ILE A 11 -4.55 -1.72 -10.33
N THR A 12 -4.95 -1.03 -9.27
CA THR A 12 -5.40 0.36 -9.37
C THR A 12 -4.27 1.29 -8.99
N CYS A 13 -3.86 2.10 -9.95
CA CYS A 13 -2.78 3.07 -9.83
C CYS A 13 -3.20 4.30 -9.01
N LEU A 14 -2.23 5.10 -8.56
CA LEU A 14 -2.48 6.29 -7.73
C LEU A 14 -3.36 7.33 -8.42
N ASN A 15 -3.40 7.35 -9.75
CA ASN A 15 -4.28 8.19 -10.55
C ASN A 15 -5.69 7.59 -10.75
N GLY A 16 -6.01 6.47 -10.10
CA GLY A 16 -7.29 5.77 -10.22
C GLY A 16 -7.41 4.89 -11.48
N VAL A 17 -6.36 4.80 -12.32
CA VAL A 17 -6.37 3.95 -13.50
C VAL A 17 -6.19 2.49 -13.08
N SER A 18 -7.07 1.61 -13.56
CA SER A 18 -6.89 0.17 -13.41
C SER A 18 -6.04 -0.38 -14.55
N GLU A 19 -4.99 -1.11 -14.22
CA GLU A 19 -4.10 -1.81 -15.15
C GLU A 19 -4.10 -3.31 -14.84
N THR A 20 -4.05 -4.13 -15.88
CA THR A 20 -3.85 -5.58 -15.75
C THR A 20 -2.36 -5.88 -15.91
N ALA A 21 -1.74 -6.50 -14.90
CA ALA A 21 -0.32 -6.79 -14.90
C ALA A 21 -0.03 -8.23 -14.45
N ASN A 22 0.97 -8.87 -15.05
CA ASN A 22 1.44 -10.18 -14.59
C ASN A 22 2.40 -10.03 -13.38
N ALA A 23 2.68 -11.15 -12.70
CA ALA A 23 3.57 -11.16 -11.53
C ALA A 23 4.94 -10.53 -11.80
N GLU A 24 5.47 -10.74 -13.01
CA GLU A 24 6.79 -10.25 -13.42
C GLU A 24 6.81 -8.73 -13.61
N SER A 25 5.76 -8.15 -14.22
CA SER A 25 5.59 -6.70 -14.35
C SER A 25 5.37 -6.02 -13.00
N ILE A 26 4.73 -6.70 -12.05
CA ILE A 26 4.59 -6.23 -10.67
C ILE A 26 5.94 -6.24 -9.96
N ALA A 27 6.62 -7.38 -9.98
CA ALA A 27 7.95 -7.56 -9.37
C ALA A 27 9.00 -6.62 -9.98
N SER A 28 8.88 -6.35 -11.28
CA SER A 28 9.75 -5.44 -12.03
C SER A 28 9.29 -3.98 -11.99
N ASN A 29 8.21 -3.68 -11.28
CA ASN A 29 7.67 -2.32 -11.12
C ASN A 29 7.41 -1.60 -12.46
N LEU A 30 6.85 -2.35 -13.41
CA LEU A 30 6.46 -1.89 -14.75
C LEU A 30 5.00 -1.42 -14.81
N VAL A 31 4.25 -1.52 -13.71
CA VAL A 31 2.84 -1.15 -13.62
C VAL A 31 2.69 0.30 -13.14
N CYS A 32 1.62 0.99 -13.54
CA CYS A 32 1.29 2.36 -13.16
C CYS A 32 2.26 3.44 -13.65
N ARG A 33 3.02 3.15 -14.73
CA ARG A 33 4.04 4.02 -15.31
C ARG A 33 3.50 5.28 -16.01
N THR A 34 2.21 5.33 -16.31
CA THR A 34 1.56 6.48 -16.95
C THR A 34 1.30 7.65 -15.98
N SER A 35 1.56 7.47 -14.67
CA SER A 35 1.51 8.56 -13.69
C SER A 35 2.76 9.44 -13.76
N ASN A 36 2.80 10.29 -14.80
CA ASN A 36 3.87 11.24 -15.07
C ASN A 36 3.82 12.43 -14.09
N SER A 37 4.06 12.18 -12.80
CA SER A 37 4.33 13.21 -11.79
C SER A 37 5.78 13.08 -11.34
N ALA A 38 6.56 14.13 -11.59
CA ALA A 38 8.01 14.26 -11.41
C ALA A 38 8.45 14.25 -9.94
N SER A 39 8.10 13.19 -9.22
CA SER A 39 8.59 12.81 -7.91
C SER A 39 8.36 11.31 -7.74
N SER A 40 8.99 10.49 -8.59
CA SER A 40 9.02 9.05 -8.42
C SER A 40 9.89 8.68 -7.20
N GLN A 41 9.46 9.10 -6.00
CA GLN A 41 9.78 8.33 -4.81
C GLN A 41 9.17 6.96 -5.08
N ARG A 42 10.04 6.00 -5.41
CA ARG A 42 9.67 4.60 -5.62
C ARG A 42 9.19 4.10 -4.27
N ASN A 43 7.91 4.25 -3.99
CA ASN A 43 7.33 3.67 -2.79
C ASN A 43 7.54 2.16 -2.91
N SER A 44 8.21 1.58 -1.92
CA SER A 44 8.43 0.13 -1.85
C SER A 44 7.13 -0.63 -1.56
N VAL A 45 6.02 0.10 -1.50
CA VAL A 45 4.68 -0.34 -1.12
C VAL A 45 3.63 0.28 -2.04
N VAL A 46 2.54 -0.45 -2.25
CA VAL A 46 1.39 -0.07 -3.06
C VAL A 46 0.09 -0.36 -2.32
N CYS A 47 -1.01 0.22 -2.80
CA CYS A 47 -2.34 -0.18 -2.37
C CYS A 47 -2.81 -1.38 -3.17
N THR A 48 -3.23 -2.42 -2.47
CA THR A 48 -3.91 -3.58 -3.05
C THR A 48 -5.20 -3.82 -2.29
N GLY A 49 -6.24 -4.27 -2.96
CA GLY A 49 -7.54 -4.47 -2.34
C GLY A 49 -8.29 -5.62 -2.99
N ASN A 50 -9.42 -5.96 -2.39
CA ASN A 50 -10.37 -6.87 -3.00
C ASN A 50 -11.51 -6.06 -3.63
N GLU A 51 -11.66 -6.14 -4.96
CA GLU A 51 -12.72 -5.47 -5.72
C GLU A 51 -14.14 -5.84 -5.26
N PHE A 52 -14.30 -7.01 -4.63
CA PHE A 52 -15.60 -7.48 -4.14
C PHE A 52 -15.97 -6.95 -2.76
N GLN A 53 -15.02 -6.44 -1.97
CA GLN A 53 -15.27 -6.11 -0.57
C GLN A 53 -14.94 -4.67 -0.18
N ASN A 54 -14.50 -3.83 -1.13
CA ASN A 54 -14.26 -2.39 -0.93
C ASN A 54 -13.31 -2.04 0.25
N TRP A 55 -12.36 -2.93 0.55
CA TRP A 55 -11.29 -2.66 1.51
C TRP A 55 -9.92 -2.97 0.91
N PHE A 56 -8.95 -2.17 1.33
CA PHE A 56 -7.60 -2.09 0.81
C PHE A 56 -6.60 -2.27 1.95
N TYR A 57 -5.39 -2.64 1.55
CA TYR A 57 -4.25 -2.92 2.40
C TYR A 57 -2.98 -2.44 1.69
N VAL A 58 -1.97 -2.14 2.49
CA VAL A 58 -0.65 -1.77 2.00
C VAL A 58 0.11 -3.06 1.70
N THR A 59 0.68 -3.16 0.51
CA THR A 59 1.44 -4.34 0.07
C THR A 59 2.82 -3.93 -0.38
N ARG A 60 3.83 -4.64 0.10
CA ARG A 60 5.21 -4.47 -0.34
C ARG A 60 5.40 -5.07 -1.72
N ILE A 61 6.01 -4.30 -2.62
CA ILE A 61 6.24 -4.70 -4.02
C ILE A 61 7.24 -5.86 -4.11
N ALA A 62 8.32 -5.82 -3.30
CA ALA A 62 9.46 -6.73 -3.43
C ALA A 62 9.11 -8.23 -3.32
N ASP A 63 8.07 -8.57 -2.57
CA ASP A 63 7.66 -9.96 -2.29
C ASP A 63 6.14 -10.15 -2.24
N ASN A 64 5.37 -9.17 -2.69
CA ASN A 64 3.90 -9.14 -2.59
C ASN A 64 3.38 -9.35 -1.15
N LYS A 65 4.18 -9.00 -0.13
CA LYS A 65 3.76 -9.11 1.27
C LYS A 65 2.72 -8.04 1.59
N GLN A 66 1.49 -8.48 1.80
CA GLN A 66 0.47 -7.66 2.42
C GLN A 66 0.86 -7.35 3.87
N PHE A 67 0.80 -6.09 4.24
CA PHE A 67 0.90 -5.66 5.63
C PHE A 67 -0.48 -5.69 6.26
N GLY A 68 -0.53 -6.34 7.42
CA GLY A 68 -1.76 -6.57 8.16
C GLY A 68 -2.44 -7.89 7.86
N ASP A 69 -3.45 -8.19 8.67
CA ASP A 69 -4.32 -9.35 8.53
C ASP A 69 -5.72 -8.90 8.07
N PHE A 70 -6.71 -9.81 8.08
CA PHE A 70 -8.08 -9.50 7.71
C PHE A 70 -8.77 -8.43 8.60
N SER A 71 -8.18 -8.09 9.75
CA SER A 71 -8.64 -6.99 10.59
C SER A 71 -8.12 -5.64 10.13
N GLU A 72 -7.09 -5.56 9.28
CA GLU A 72 -6.63 -4.31 8.68
C GLU A 72 -7.38 -4.01 7.41
N LYS A 73 -8.20 -2.96 7.48
CA LYS A 73 -9.10 -2.54 6.41
C LYS A 73 -9.01 -1.04 6.26
N LEU A 74 -8.57 -0.61 5.09
CA LEU A 74 -8.50 0.80 4.70
C LEU A 74 -9.45 1.05 3.52
N SER A 75 -9.97 2.26 3.40
CA SER A 75 -10.56 2.77 2.18
C SER A 75 -9.44 3.01 1.17
N LEU A 76 -9.82 3.13 -0.11
CA LEU A 76 -8.87 3.49 -1.16
C LEU A 76 -8.14 4.79 -0.82
N THR A 77 -8.88 5.80 -0.37
CA THR A 77 -8.33 7.12 -0.01
C THR A 77 -7.32 7.03 1.13
N VAL A 78 -7.64 6.33 2.22
CA VAL A 78 -6.75 6.18 3.37
C VAL A 78 -5.51 5.38 3.00
N CYS A 79 -5.66 4.33 2.20
CA CYS A 79 -4.52 3.58 1.69
C CYS A 79 -3.60 4.45 0.82
N GLN A 80 -4.16 5.20 -0.13
CA GLN A 80 -3.38 6.07 -1.02
C GLN A 80 -2.61 7.12 -0.23
N GLN A 81 -3.23 7.70 0.81
CA GLN A 81 -2.56 8.64 1.71
C GLN A 81 -1.43 7.98 2.50
N ALA A 82 -1.64 6.76 3.03
CA ALA A 82 -0.61 6.01 3.72
C ALA A 82 0.60 5.68 2.83
N VAL A 83 0.35 5.23 1.60
CA VAL A 83 1.41 4.96 0.60
C VAL A 83 2.13 6.25 0.23
N SER A 84 1.39 7.33 -0.05
CA SER A 84 1.98 8.62 -0.45
C SER A 84 2.82 9.26 0.66
N ALA A 85 2.48 9.02 1.92
CA ALA A 85 3.23 9.49 3.09
C ALA A 85 4.29 8.48 3.59
N SER A 86 4.50 7.36 2.89
CA SER A 86 5.50 6.37 3.27
C SER A 86 6.92 6.89 3.03
N SER A 87 7.86 6.44 3.86
CA SER A 87 9.29 6.61 3.62
C SER A 87 9.89 5.36 3.00
N SER A 88 11.22 5.31 2.86
CA SER A 88 11.94 4.09 2.48
C SER A 88 11.86 2.99 3.55
N GLU A 89 11.62 3.35 4.82
CA GLU A 89 11.69 2.41 5.94
C GLU A 89 10.34 2.04 6.51
N VAL A 90 9.39 2.97 6.53
CA VAL A 90 8.15 2.82 7.30
C VAL A 90 6.94 3.34 6.52
N VAL A 91 5.81 2.67 6.73
CA VAL A 91 4.51 3.04 6.17
C VAL A 91 3.44 2.94 7.24
N CYS A 92 2.38 3.74 7.10
CA CYS A 92 1.22 3.63 7.95
C CYS A 92 0.34 2.44 7.54
N THR A 93 -0.02 1.56 8.46
CA THR A 93 -1.01 0.48 8.24
C THR A 93 -2.00 0.43 9.40
N GLY A 94 -3.16 -0.19 9.22
CA GLY A 94 -4.18 -0.19 10.26
C GLY A 94 -5.58 -0.55 9.80
N ASN A 95 -6.55 -0.19 10.64
CA ASN A 95 -7.97 -0.31 10.37
C ASN A 95 -8.65 1.03 10.59
N GLU A 96 -9.14 1.62 9.51
CA GLU A 96 -9.85 2.90 9.58
C GLU A 96 -11.22 2.78 10.25
N PHE A 97 -11.88 1.63 10.11
CA PHE A 97 -13.23 1.39 10.64
C PHE A 97 -13.23 1.19 12.16
N GLN A 98 -12.05 0.93 12.74
CA GLN A 98 -11.84 0.80 14.18
C GLN A 98 -10.89 1.88 14.72
N ASP A 99 -10.55 2.88 13.90
CA ASP A 99 -9.68 4.02 14.22
C ASP A 99 -8.38 3.64 14.94
N TRP A 100 -7.64 2.68 14.39
CA TRP A 100 -6.31 2.36 14.88
C TRP A 100 -5.30 2.15 13.76
N PHE A 101 -4.11 2.69 13.96
CA PHE A 101 -3.01 2.64 13.00
C PHE A 101 -1.68 2.36 13.68
N TYR A 102 -0.73 1.84 12.92
CA TYR A 102 0.63 1.55 13.35
C TYR A 102 1.63 2.03 12.31
N LEU A 103 2.84 2.36 12.77
CA LEU A 103 3.99 2.38 11.89
C LEU A 103 4.43 0.94 11.65
N THR A 104 4.48 0.57 10.38
CA THR A 104 4.89 -0.74 9.92
C THR A 104 6.18 -0.59 9.15
N ARG A 105 7.21 -1.30 9.60
CA ARG A 105 8.51 -1.31 8.93
C ARG A 105 8.40 -2.07 7.62
N ILE A 106 8.81 -1.42 6.54
CA ILE A 106 8.71 -1.97 5.19
C ILE A 106 9.60 -3.20 5.03
N SER A 107 10.78 -3.26 5.67
CA SER A 107 11.75 -4.36 5.47
C SER A 107 11.32 -5.73 6.02
N ASP A 108 10.43 -5.78 7.01
CA ASP A 108 9.97 -7.04 7.60
C ASP A 108 8.47 -7.08 7.90
N GLY A 109 7.74 -5.99 7.70
CA GLY A 109 6.31 -5.87 8.02
C GLY A 109 6.03 -5.82 9.53
N LYS A 110 7.03 -5.59 10.37
CA LYS A 110 6.83 -5.50 11.82
C LYS A 110 6.20 -4.16 12.20
N LYS A 111 5.13 -4.21 12.99
CA LYS A 111 4.50 -3.05 13.62
C LYS A 111 5.29 -2.64 14.86
N PHE A 112 5.44 -1.36 15.10
CA PHE A 112 6.12 -0.87 16.31
C PHE A 112 5.45 0.38 16.88
N GLY A 113 5.58 0.55 18.19
CA GLY A 113 4.90 1.59 18.95
C GLY A 113 3.45 1.23 19.32
N ASP A 114 2.78 2.18 19.96
CA ASP A 114 1.37 2.08 20.33
C ASP A 114 0.44 2.38 19.15
N ARG A 115 -0.86 2.14 19.36
CA ARG A 115 -1.89 2.54 18.41
C ARG A 115 -1.89 4.06 18.23
N LEU A 116 -1.88 4.49 16.97
CA LEU A 116 -1.88 5.88 16.58
C LEU A 116 -3.21 6.25 15.91
N SER A 117 -3.56 7.53 15.97
CA SER A 117 -4.51 8.10 15.02
C SER A 117 -3.90 8.16 13.63
N PHE A 118 -4.72 8.10 12.59
CA PHE A 118 -4.25 8.12 11.21
C PHE A 118 -3.33 9.32 10.92
N LYS A 119 -3.75 10.51 11.34
CA LYS A 119 -2.98 11.76 11.17
C LYS A 119 -1.60 11.69 11.81
N THR A 120 -1.50 11.10 13.00
CA THR A 120 -0.22 10.96 13.71
C THR A 120 0.67 9.97 12.99
N CYS A 121 0.10 8.86 12.53
CA CYS A 121 0.79 7.82 11.77
C CYS A 121 1.40 8.38 10.47
N LEU A 122 0.63 9.13 9.67
CA LEU A 122 1.12 9.78 8.45
C LEU A 122 2.26 10.78 8.72
N ARG A 123 2.12 11.57 9.79
CA ARG A 123 3.16 12.55 10.18
C ARG A 123 4.47 11.84 10.48
N LEU A 124 4.43 10.74 11.21
CA LEU A 124 5.62 9.99 11.60
C LEU A 124 6.22 9.23 10.41
N SER A 125 5.41 8.66 9.52
CA SER A 125 5.89 7.92 8.34
C SER A 125 6.59 8.81 7.32
N ASN A 126 6.24 10.10 7.29
CA ASN A 126 6.80 11.10 6.38
C ASN A 126 7.96 11.91 7.02
N THR A 127 8.42 11.53 8.22
CA THR A 127 9.59 12.19 8.82
C THR A 127 10.83 11.73 8.07
N ARG A 128 11.25 12.49 7.05
CA ARG A 128 12.53 12.28 6.38
C ARG A 128 13.64 12.42 7.42
N GLN A 129 14.27 11.30 7.80
CA GLN A 129 15.63 11.32 8.33
C GLN A 129 16.60 11.22 7.15
#